data_AF-E5E769-F1
#
_entry.id   AF-E5E769-F1
#
_cell.length_a   1.000
_cell.length_b   1.000
_cell.length_c   1.000
_cell.angle_alpha   90.00
_cell.angle_beta   90.00
_cell.angle_gamma   90.00
#
_symmetry.space_group_name_H-M   'P 1'
#
loop_
_entity.id
_entity.type
_entity.pdbx_description
1 polymer ?
#
loop_
_entity_poly.entity_id
_entity_poly.type
_entity_poly.pdbx_seq_one_letter_code
_entity_poly.pdbx_strand_id
1 'polypeptide(L)'
;IINAAPTVEEACALVKSYQSQGNFVCLVGGIIEQLKEANYKTGFNVRVFPIGENISSVCHAVSAACRTAMIFGNIQPGDKKGLQEYTFNRFRAFVNAFAPLDEKTVACGAGAIYYGFPVVTNDMDYTPSVPKSLIKQPKVEEFNATSLEARDIKIKITNVDIPVAFASAFEGEIIRRGDMQVEFDGSRVDCAELVHTCEMTEIEDHKITVVGPEVDDMELGSKNSIAYVVKVAGKNMQSDFEPVIERKFHNYINCIEGVYHTGQRDMQRIRISKDAFAAGFKIKHIGEVLYSQVKNEFDAVVDKCEVVIYTDPAECTRIRHEVAIPIFNKRDDRLATLTDESVDVYYSCILCQAFSPSHVCVVTPERLGLCGAVSWLDAKATHQLDPNGPCQEITKERVIDEELGAYEDVNEAVQKYSQGALEKVTLYSIMQDPMTSCGCFECICGIEPFSNGVVIANREYAGMTPLGMTFPEMASMTGGGVQTPGFMGHGKHFIGSKKFMKAEGGIERIVWMPKELKEFVADRLNATAKELYGIDNFTDMIGDETVAEDPETLVAFLT
;
A
#
# COMPACT_ATOMS: atom_id res chain seq x y z
N ILE A 1 15.22 16.15 -15.63
CA ILE A 1 14.88 17.29 -16.52
C ILE A 1 15.59 18.52 -15.99
N ILE A 2 16.30 19.24 -16.86
CA ILE A 2 17.14 20.41 -16.55
C ILE A 2 16.67 21.59 -17.40
N ASN A 3 16.64 22.78 -16.81
CA ASN A 3 16.20 24.06 -17.39
C ASN A 3 14.70 24.11 -17.71
N ALA A 4 14.18 25.30 -18.05
CA ALA A 4 12.79 25.49 -18.44
C ALA A 4 12.50 24.87 -19.81
N ALA A 5 11.37 24.18 -19.94
CA ALA A 5 10.80 23.82 -21.24
C ALA A 5 10.38 25.10 -22.00
N PRO A 6 10.13 25.04 -23.33
CA PRO A 6 9.72 26.23 -24.07
C PRO A 6 8.40 26.85 -23.56
N THR A 7 7.48 26.02 -23.06
CA THR A 7 6.20 26.43 -22.45
C THR A 7 5.89 25.65 -21.16
N VAL A 8 4.98 26.19 -20.34
CA VAL A 8 4.50 25.54 -19.12
C VAL A 8 3.70 24.28 -19.44
N GLU A 9 2.93 24.31 -20.52
CA GLU A 9 2.13 23.19 -21.00
C GLU A 9 3.02 22.03 -21.43
N GLU A 10 4.09 22.30 -22.18
CA GLU A 10 5.07 21.27 -22.57
C GLU A 10 5.84 20.71 -21.36
N ALA A 11 6.16 21.54 -20.37
CA ALA A 11 6.76 21.10 -19.12
C ALA A 11 5.86 20.08 -18.40
N CYS A 12 4.59 20.45 -18.20
CA CYS A 12 3.61 19.60 -17.52
C CYS A 12 3.36 18.31 -18.30
N ALA A 13 3.18 18.40 -19.63
CA ALA A 13 2.94 17.24 -20.48
C ALA A 13 4.11 16.24 -20.44
N LEU A 14 5.36 16.73 -20.55
CA LEU A 14 6.53 15.86 -20.50
C LEU A 14 6.67 15.19 -19.12
N VAL A 15 6.55 15.95 -18.03
CA VAL A 15 6.63 15.41 -16.66
C VAL A 15 5.54 14.37 -16.42
N LYS A 16 4.30 14.68 -16.83
CA LYS A 16 3.16 13.77 -16.72
C LYS A 16 3.38 12.49 -17.50
N SER A 17 3.94 12.58 -18.71
CA SER A 17 4.23 11.40 -19.54
C SER A 17 5.22 10.44 -18.88
N TYR A 18 6.24 10.94 -18.17
CA TYR A 18 7.17 10.10 -17.44
C TYR A 18 6.55 9.54 -16.15
N GLN A 19 5.78 10.37 -15.45
CA GLN A 19 5.10 9.98 -14.21
C GLN A 19 4.05 8.88 -14.45
N SER A 20 3.26 8.97 -15.52
CA SER A 20 2.27 7.95 -15.89
C SER A 20 2.91 6.60 -16.30
N GLN A 21 4.20 6.63 -16.63
CA GLN A 21 5.00 5.44 -16.90
C GLN A 21 5.73 4.92 -15.64
N GLY A 22 5.46 5.52 -14.48
CA GLY A 22 6.05 5.15 -13.19
C GLY A 22 7.48 5.63 -12.96
N ASN A 23 8.04 6.47 -13.85
CA ASN A 23 9.41 6.96 -13.71
C ASN A 23 9.55 7.96 -12.56
N PHE A 24 10.75 7.98 -11.95
CA PHE A 24 11.16 9.01 -11.01
C PHE A 24 11.69 10.22 -11.80
N VAL A 25 11.03 11.38 -11.66
CA VAL A 25 11.36 12.59 -12.41
C VAL A 25 12.08 13.61 -11.53
N CYS A 26 13.40 13.72 -11.68
CA CYS A 26 14.19 14.76 -10.99
C CYS A 26 14.20 16.07 -11.80
N LEU A 27 13.97 17.19 -11.14
CA LEU A 27 13.79 18.52 -11.75
C LEU A 27 14.85 19.49 -11.26
N VAL A 28 15.52 20.18 -12.20
CA VAL A 28 16.55 21.18 -11.92
C VAL A 28 16.34 22.44 -12.75
N GLY A 29 16.45 23.60 -12.11
CA GLY A 29 16.35 24.91 -12.78
C GLY A 29 14.92 25.30 -13.14
N GLY A 30 14.76 26.06 -14.24
CA GLY A 30 13.52 26.75 -14.57
C GLY A 30 12.25 25.89 -14.73
N ILE A 31 12.40 24.58 -14.98
CA ILE A 31 11.25 23.63 -14.99
C ILE A 31 10.50 23.62 -13.66
N ILE A 32 11.19 23.89 -12.54
CA ILE A 32 10.60 23.90 -11.20
C ILE A 32 9.59 25.05 -11.11
N GLU A 33 9.94 26.24 -11.60
CA GLU A 33 9.03 27.39 -11.60
C GLU A 33 7.84 27.18 -12.55
N GLN A 34 8.05 26.55 -13.70
CA GLN A 34 6.95 26.21 -14.62
C GLN A 34 5.94 25.26 -13.98
N LEU A 35 6.41 24.23 -13.28
CA LEU A 35 5.49 23.32 -12.56
C LEU A 35 4.78 24.00 -11.39
N LYS A 36 5.45 24.93 -10.69
CA LYS A 36 4.82 25.75 -9.66
C LYS A 36 3.73 26.65 -10.23
N GLU A 37 3.99 27.30 -11.36
CA GLU A 37 3.02 28.15 -12.08
C GLU A 37 1.76 27.37 -12.47
N ALA A 38 1.94 26.11 -12.91
CA ALA A 38 0.84 25.21 -13.23
C ALA A 38 0.14 24.58 -12.01
N ASN A 39 0.59 24.87 -10.77
CA ASN A 39 0.17 24.17 -9.55
C ASN A 39 0.32 22.64 -9.65
N TYR A 40 1.33 22.16 -10.38
CA TYR A 40 1.57 20.73 -10.56
C TYR A 40 2.04 20.10 -9.25
N LYS A 41 1.41 18.98 -8.85
CA LYS A 41 1.78 18.26 -7.62
C LYS A 41 3.19 17.66 -7.75
N THR A 42 4.10 18.06 -6.85
CA THR A 42 5.46 17.52 -6.76
C THR A 42 5.72 16.97 -5.36
N GLY A 43 6.62 16.00 -5.24
CA GLY A 43 6.94 15.30 -4.00
C GLY A 43 7.42 13.87 -4.24
N PHE A 44 7.93 13.25 -3.17
CA PHE A 44 8.44 11.87 -3.24
C PHE A 44 7.33 10.85 -3.49
N ASN A 45 6.20 11.05 -2.84
CA ASN A 45 4.98 10.26 -2.99
C ASN A 45 4.46 10.20 -4.44
N VAL A 46 4.62 11.28 -5.21
CA VAL A 46 4.16 11.37 -6.61
C VAL A 46 5.29 11.17 -7.64
N ARG A 47 6.49 10.79 -7.19
CA ARG A 47 7.68 10.53 -8.02
C ARG A 47 8.16 11.70 -8.88
N VAL A 48 7.88 12.94 -8.47
CA VAL A 48 8.32 14.17 -9.17
C VAL A 48 9.05 15.07 -8.18
N PHE A 49 10.36 15.24 -8.34
CA PHE A 49 11.25 15.80 -7.30
C PHE A 49 11.95 17.07 -7.77
N PRO A 50 11.58 18.24 -7.25
CA PRO A 50 12.42 19.43 -7.33
C PRO A 50 13.68 19.22 -6.49
N ILE A 51 14.84 19.03 -7.14
CA ILE A 51 16.11 18.80 -6.42
C ILE A 51 16.96 20.07 -6.29
N GLY A 52 16.63 21.13 -7.03
CA GLY A 52 17.16 22.48 -6.80
C GLY A 52 17.18 23.36 -8.04
N GLU A 53 17.25 24.67 -7.83
CA GLU A 53 17.25 25.68 -8.91
C GLU A 53 18.61 25.77 -9.63
N ASN A 54 19.70 25.42 -8.95
CA ASN A 54 21.04 25.51 -9.51
C ASN A 54 21.45 24.21 -10.22
N ILE A 55 22.19 24.32 -11.32
CA ILE A 55 22.68 23.15 -12.07
C ILE A 55 23.49 22.18 -11.20
N SER A 56 24.20 22.66 -10.19
CA SER A 56 24.96 21.80 -9.26
C SER A 56 24.09 20.79 -8.51
N SER A 57 22.78 21.06 -8.33
CA SER A 57 21.84 20.17 -7.67
C SER A 57 21.63 18.84 -8.41
N VAL A 58 22.01 18.73 -9.69
CA VAL A 58 22.03 17.43 -10.41
C VAL A 58 22.89 16.39 -9.69
N CYS A 59 23.85 16.81 -8.86
CA CYS A 59 24.66 15.90 -8.05
C CYS A 59 23.81 15.05 -7.09
N HIS A 60 22.66 15.55 -6.63
CA HIS A 60 21.76 14.78 -5.77
C HIS A 60 21.16 13.57 -6.51
N ALA A 61 20.79 13.71 -7.78
CA ALA A 61 20.33 12.59 -8.61
C ALA A 61 21.46 11.59 -8.89
N VAL A 62 22.66 12.07 -9.21
CA VAL A 62 23.85 11.21 -9.41
C VAL A 62 24.21 10.47 -8.12
N SER A 63 24.11 11.13 -6.96
CA SER A 63 24.37 10.49 -5.66
C SER A 63 23.42 9.32 -5.37
N ALA A 64 22.18 9.36 -5.88
CA ALA A 64 21.25 8.25 -5.76
C ALA A 64 21.75 7.05 -6.56
N ALA A 65 22.15 7.24 -7.83
CA ALA A 65 22.71 6.18 -8.66
C ALA A 65 23.96 5.54 -8.02
N CYS A 66 24.86 6.35 -7.48
CA CYS A 66 26.06 5.87 -6.80
C CYS A 66 25.72 5.06 -5.53
N ARG A 67 24.80 5.55 -4.70
CA ARG A 67 24.36 4.85 -3.49
C ARG A 67 23.62 3.56 -3.82
N THR A 68 22.78 3.53 -4.85
CA THR A 68 22.11 2.30 -5.30
C THR A 68 23.12 1.21 -5.68
N ALA A 69 24.20 1.57 -6.39
CA ALA A 69 25.27 0.62 -6.71
C ALA A 69 25.97 0.09 -5.46
N MET A 70 26.25 0.93 -4.47
CA MET A 70 26.90 0.51 -3.23
C MET A 70 25.97 -0.34 -2.34
N ILE A 71 24.72 0.07 -2.18
CA ILE A 71 23.74 -0.58 -1.29
C ILE A 71 23.25 -1.90 -1.90
N PHE A 72 22.76 -1.88 -3.14
CA PHE A 72 22.12 -3.04 -3.76
C PHE A 72 23.05 -3.82 -4.68
N GLY A 73 24.04 -3.16 -5.27
CA GLY A 73 25.09 -3.81 -6.06
C GLY A 73 26.26 -4.33 -5.24
N ASN A 74 26.32 -4.00 -3.95
CA ASN A 74 27.44 -4.29 -3.05
C ASN A 74 28.80 -3.85 -3.62
N ILE A 75 28.81 -2.81 -4.44
CA ILE A 75 30.03 -2.25 -5.04
C ILE A 75 30.82 -1.53 -3.96
N GLN A 76 32.09 -1.90 -3.81
CA GLN A 76 32.94 -1.34 -2.76
C GLN A 76 33.32 0.12 -3.05
N PRO A 77 33.38 1.00 -2.02
CA PRO A 77 33.88 2.35 -2.19
C PRO A 77 35.28 2.37 -2.82
N GLY A 78 35.44 3.14 -3.91
CA GLY A 78 36.69 3.20 -4.68
C GLY A 78 36.74 2.28 -5.90
N ASP A 79 35.83 1.31 -6.04
CA ASP A 79 35.71 0.51 -7.26
C ASP A 79 35.00 1.29 -8.38
N LYS A 80 35.78 2.13 -9.06
CA LYS A 80 35.33 2.96 -10.17
C LYS A 80 34.74 2.13 -11.31
N LYS A 81 35.34 0.99 -11.64
CA LYS A 81 34.94 0.16 -12.77
C LYS A 81 33.61 -0.54 -12.47
N GLY A 82 33.50 -1.17 -11.30
CA GLY A 82 32.27 -1.81 -10.85
C GLY A 82 31.10 -0.81 -10.76
N LEU A 83 31.36 0.42 -10.28
CA LEU A 83 30.35 1.47 -10.23
C LEU A 83 29.84 1.85 -11.63
N GLN A 84 30.74 2.02 -12.61
CA GLN A 84 30.36 2.34 -13.99
C GLN A 84 29.57 1.21 -14.64
N GLU A 85 30.01 -0.04 -14.49
CA GLU A 85 29.30 -1.20 -15.03
C GLU A 85 27.91 -1.35 -14.41
N TYR A 86 27.77 -1.13 -13.09
CA TYR A 86 26.48 -1.18 -12.41
C TYR A 86 25.54 -0.08 -12.90
N THR A 87 26.00 1.18 -12.91
CA THR A 87 25.18 2.33 -13.35
C THR A 87 24.75 2.19 -14.81
N PHE A 88 25.64 1.73 -15.71
CA PHE A 88 25.32 1.49 -17.11
C PHE A 88 24.31 0.34 -17.32
N ASN A 89 24.44 -0.78 -16.60
CA ASN A 89 23.61 -1.97 -16.86
C ASN A 89 22.32 -2.04 -16.03
N ARG A 90 22.33 -1.53 -14.79
CA ARG A 90 21.25 -1.69 -13.80
C ARG A 90 20.50 -0.40 -13.52
N PHE A 91 21.18 0.75 -13.46
CA PHE A 91 20.53 2.03 -13.13
C PHE A 91 19.99 2.73 -14.38
N ARG A 92 18.71 2.53 -14.70
CA ARG A 92 18.07 3.02 -15.93
C ARG A 92 17.70 4.51 -15.85
N ALA A 93 18.70 5.39 -16.00
CA ALA A 93 18.50 6.84 -16.04
C ALA A 93 18.88 7.47 -17.39
N PHE A 94 18.28 8.62 -17.68
CA PHE A 94 18.55 9.51 -18.81
C PHE A 94 18.32 10.97 -18.38
N VAL A 95 18.80 11.92 -19.18
CA VAL A 95 18.71 13.36 -18.89
C VAL A 95 18.02 14.08 -20.03
N ASN A 96 16.96 14.83 -19.75
CA ASN A 96 16.44 15.85 -20.66
C ASN A 96 16.97 17.22 -20.24
N ALA A 97 17.62 17.92 -21.16
CA ALA A 97 18.17 19.26 -20.92
C ALA A 97 17.63 20.23 -21.96
N PHE A 98 16.86 21.22 -21.52
CA PHE A 98 16.27 22.22 -22.41
C PHE A 98 17.25 23.36 -22.70
N ALA A 99 17.17 23.88 -23.93
CA ALA A 99 17.90 25.06 -24.38
C ALA A 99 17.53 26.31 -23.57
N PRO A 100 18.44 27.29 -23.42
CA PRO A 100 19.84 27.25 -23.85
C PRO A 100 20.73 26.47 -22.87
N LEU A 101 21.72 25.76 -23.39
CA LEU A 101 22.71 25.07 -22.57
C LEU A 101 23.97 25.92 -22.36
N ASP A 102 24.27 26.25 -21.11
CA ASP A 102 25.55 26.85 -20.74
C ASP A 102 26.66 25.79 -20.61
N GLU A 103 27.92 26.24 -20.60
CA GLU A 103 29.09 25.34 -20.53
C GLU A 103 29.07 24.43 -19.29
N LYS A 104 28.49 24.90 -18.18
CA LYS A 104 28.37 24.12 -16.94
C LYS A 104 27.36 22.99 -17.10
N THR A 105 26.20 23.26 -17.69
CA THR A 105 25.16 22.26 -17.95
C THR A 105 25.67 21.20 -18.92
N VAL A 106 26.40 21.62 -19.95
CA VAL A 106 27.10 20.72 -20.87
C VAL A 106 28.09 19.81 -20.13
N ALA A 107 28.92 20.36 -19.25
CA ALA A 107 29.88 19.58 -18.46
C ALA A 107 29.18 18.56 -17.55
N CYS A 108 28.05 18.94 -16.93
CA CYS A 108 27.21 18.01 -16.16
C CYS A 108 26.63 16.89 -17.04
N GLY A 109 26.21 17.21 -18.27
CA GLY A 109 25.76 16.22 -19.26
C GLY A 109 26.84 15.21 -19.62
N ALA A 110 28.09 15.65 -19.78
CA ALA A 110 29.22 14.73 -19.98
C ALA A 110 29.43 13.79 -18.78
N GLY A 111 29.23 14.29 -17.56
CA GLY A 111 29.23 13.47 -16.34
C GLY A 111 28.12 12.40 -16.35
N ALA A 112 26.91 12.74 -16.81
CA ALA A 112 25.82 11.78 -16.95
C ALA A 112 26.16 10.67 -17.97
N ILE A 113 26.72 11.05 -19.12
CA ILE A 113 27.16 10.11 -20.17
C ILE A 113 28.25 9.16 -19.64
N TYR A 114 29.17 9.67 -18.82
CA TYR A 114 30.21 8.87 -18.18
C TYR A 114 29.65 7.73 -17.29
N TYR A 115 28.47 7.93 -16.69
CA TYR A 115 27.73 6.91 -15.93
C TYR A 115 26.75 6.09 -16.80
N GLY A 116 26.75 6.29 -18.11
CA GLY A 116 25.88 5.56 -19.05
C GLY A 116 24.49 6.15 -19.22
N PHE A 117 24.28 7.41 -18.85
CA PHE A 117 22.98 8.07 -18.96
C PHE A 117 22.95 8.95 -20.21
N PRO A 118 22.09 8.66 -21.20
CA PRO A 118 22.00 9.47 -22.39
C PRO A 118 21.37 10.84 -22.06
N VAL A 119 21.78 11.85 -22.82
CA VAL A 119 21.29 13.23 -22.71
C VAL A 119 20.50 13.55 -23.98
N VAL A 120 19.25 13.96 -23.83
CA VAL A 120 18.36 14.44 -24.91
C VAL A 120 18.17 15.95 -24.74
N THR A 121 18.35 16.71 -25.81
CA THR A 121 18.20 18.17 -25.78
C THR A 121 17.57 18.73 -27.05
N ASN A 122 16.84 19.85 -26.91
CA ASN A 122 16.36 20.66 -28.02
C ASN A 122 17.29 21.83 -28.36
N ASP A 123 18.46 21.93 -27.72
CA ASP A 123 19.48 22.91 -28.08
C ASP A 123 20.14 22.49 -29.40
N MET A 124 19.69 23.14 -30.47
CA MET A 124 20.17 22.87 -31.82
C MET A 124 21.48 23.60 -32.13
N ASP A 125 21.80 24.66 -31.39
CA ASP A 125 22.95 25.53 -31.62
C ASP A 125 24.24 24.96 -31.00
N TYR A 126 24.13 24.15 -29.94
CA TYR A 126 25.26 23.48 -29.32
C TYR A 126 25.83 22.32 -30.18
N THR A 127 27.15 22.29 -30.47
CA THR A 127 27.73 21.55 -31.62
C THR A 127 28.49 20.24 -31.36
N PRO A 128 28.06 19.34 -30.45
CA PRO A 128 28.30 17.91 -30.67
C PRO A 128 27.06 17.06 -30.45
N SER A 129 26.75 16.18 -31.41
CA SER A 129 25.88 15.02 -31.20
C SER A 129 26.75 13.78 -31.05
N VAL A 130 26.49 12.95 -30.04
CA VAL A 130 27.17 11.67 -29.84
C VAL A 130 26.09 10.59 -29.97
N PRO A 131 26.13 9.72 -31.00
CA PRO A 131 25.09 8.73 -31.21
C PRO A 131 24.76 7.95 -29.93
N LYS A 132 23.48 7.85 -29.59
CA LYS A 132 22.92 7.21 -28.39
C LYS A 132 23.27 7.85 -27.04
N SER A 133 24.22 8.78 -26.96
CA SER A 133 24.65 9.38 -25.67
C SER A 133 24.31 10.86 -25.54
N LEU A 134 24.37 11.62 -26.62
CA LEU A 134 23.97 13.03 -26.68
C LEU A 134 23.14 13.24 -27.94
N ILE A 135 21.83 13.32 -27.76
CA ILE A 135 20.82 13.25 -28.81
C ILE A 135 20.13 14.61 -28.93
N LYS A 136 20.11 15.13 -30.16
CA LYS A 136 19.33 16.31 -30.49
C LYS A 136 17.92 15.89 -30.91
N GLN A 137 16.93 16.41 -30.21
CA GLN A 137 15.51 16.22 -30.50
C GLN A 137 14.85 17.60 -30.43
N PRO A 138 14.48 18.22 -31.57
CA PRO A 138 13.90 19.56 -31.55
C PRO A 138 12.48 19.60 -30.99
N LYS A 139 11.74 18.48 -31.05
CA LYS A 139 10.33 18.42 -30.64
C LYS A 139 10.18 17.88 -29.23
N VAL A 140 9.64 18.69 -28.32
CA VAL A 140 9.48 18.31 -26.90
C VAL A 140 8.52 17.12 -26.74
N GLU A 141 7.47 17.05 -27.54
CA GLU A 141 6.53 15.91 -27.57
C GLU A 141 7.21 14.55 -27.84
N GLU A 142 8.33 14.53 -28.56
CA GLU A 142 9.09 13.32 -28.86
C GLU A 142 10.18 13.01 -27.82
N PHE A 143 10.41 13.88 -26.81
CA PHE A 143 11.44 13.66 -25.78
C PHE A 143 11.23 12.36 -25.03
N ASN A 144 9.99 12.06 -24.64
CA ASN A 144 9.65 10.86 -23.88
C ASN A 144 10.12 9.60 -24.64
N ALA A 145 9.59 9.39 -25.84
CA ALA A 145 9.92 8.24 -26.68
C ALA A 145 11.42 8.15 -26.97
N THR A 146 12.03 9.27 -27.37
CA THR A 146 13.47 9.35 -27.67
C THR A 146 14.33 8.95 -26.47
N SER A 147 13.96 9.40 -25.26
CA SER A 147 14.74 9.13 -24.04
C SER A 147 14.63 7.69 -23.58
N LEU A 148 13.43 7.12 -23.65
CA LEU A 148 13.19 5.71 -23.31
C LEU A 148 13.94 4.79 -24.28
N GLU A 149 13.87 5.06 -25.58
CA GLU A 149 14.59 4.31 -26.61
C GLU A 149 16.11 4.41 -26.40
N ALA A 150 16.63 5.62 -26.16
CA ALA A 150 18.05 5.84 -25.92
C ALA A 150 18.58 5.04 -24.73
N ARG A 151 17.74 4.76 -23.72
CA ARG A 151 18.10 3.99 -22.52
C ARG A 151 17.67 2.52 -22.57
N ASP A 152 17.10 2.07 -23.68
CA ASP A 152 16.53 0.74 -23.87
C ASP A 152 15.52 0.38 -22.77
N ILE A 153 14.68 1.36 -22.42
CA ILE A 153 13.57 1.17 -21.47
C ILE A 153 12.35 0.75 -22.28
N LYS A 154 11.97 -0.52 -22.15
CA LYS A 154 10.75 -1.06 -22.72
C LYS A 154 9.65 -1.01 -21.68
N ILE A 155 8.67 -0.14 -21.89
CA ILE A 155 7.54 -0.05 -20.99
C ILE A 155 6.57 -1.17 -21.34
N LYS A 156 6.30 -2.06 -20.39
CA LYS A 156 5.08 -2.87 -20.41
C LYS A 156 3.92 -1.93 -20.08
N ILE A 157 3.47 -1.15 -21.05
CA ILE A 157 2.28 -0.31 -20.85
C ILE A 157 1.10 -1.27 -20.75
N THR A 158 0.55 -1.41 -19.55
CA THR A 158 -0.82 -1.86 -19.41
C THR A 158 -1.68 -0.66 -19.77
N ASN A 159 -2.10 -0.57 -21.03
CA ASN A 159 -2.96 0.53 -21.44
C ASN A 159 -4.37 0.20 -20.92
N VAL A 160 -4.75 0.79 -19.78
CA VAL A 160 -6.09 0.65 -19.24
C VAL A 160 -6.95 1.73 -19.88
N ASP A 161 -8.11 1.35 -20.44
CA ASP A 161 -9.03 2.28 -21.11
C ASP A 161 -9.83 3.09 -20.08
N ILE A 162 -9.17 4.09 -19.49
CA ILE A 162 -9.74 5.02 -18.51
C ILE A 162 -9.35 6.47 -18.82
N PRO A 163 -10.14 7.47 -18.40
CA PRO A 163 -9.94 8.87 -18.77
C PRO A 163 -8.91 9.63 -17.91
N VAL A 164 -8.26 8.94 -16.96
CA VAL A 164 -7.27 9.50 -16.04
C VAL A 164 -5.97 8.70 -16.11
N ALA A 165 -4.87 9.23 -15.55
CA ALA A 165 -3.61 8.50 -15.56
C ALA A 165 -3.67 7.28 -14.62
N PHE A 166 -3.00 6.20 -15.02
CA PHE A 166 -2.87 4.97 -14.24
C PHE A 166 -1.39 4.64 -14.02
N ALA A 167 -0.90 4.76 -12.79
CA ALA A 167 0.48 4.44 -12.43
C ALA A 167 0.65 4.28 -10.92
N SER A 168 1.64 3.47 -10.50
CA SER A 168 2.06 3.36 -9.09
C SER A 168 2.64 4.65 -8.48
N ALA A 169 2.75 5.73 -9.27
CA ALA A 169 3.06 7.06 -8.75
C ALA A 169 1.86 7.73 -8.06
N PHE A 170 0.62 7.29 -8.33
CA PHE A 170 -0.60 7.85 -7.74
C PHE A 170 -1.05 7.11 -6.48
N GLU A 171 -0.45 5.96 -6.18
CA GLU A 171 -0.85 5.07 -5.07
C GLU A 171 -0.94 5.75 -3.69
N GLY A 172 -0.06 6.72 -3.44
CA GLY A 172 -0.01 7.46 -2.18
C GLY A 172 -0.88 8.72 -2.12
N GLU A 173 -1.74 8.97 -3.11
CA GLU A 173 -2.60 10.16 -3.13
C GLU A 173 -3.69 10.08 -2.05
N ILE A 174 -3.85 11.15 -1.27
CA ILE A 174 -4.90 11.27 -0.26
C ILE A 174 -5.92 12.30 -0.71
N ILE A 175 -7.17 11.86 -0.88
CA ILE A 175 -8.29 12.74 -1.23
C ILE A 175 -8.97 13.23 0.05
N ARG A 176 -8.85 14.53 0.31
CA ARG A 176 -9.51 15.18 1.46
C ARG A 176 -10.96 15.50 1.14
N ARG A 177 -11.77 15.70 2.18
CA ARG A 177 -13.21 16.01 2.05
C ARG A 177 -13.50 17.21 1.14
N GLY A 178 -12.62 18.20 1.09
CA GLY A 178 -12.79 19.38 0.24
C GLY A 178 -12.67 19.09 -1.26
N ASP A 179 -11.88 18.07 -1.64
CA ASP A 179 -11.53 17.73 -3.02
C ASP A 179 -12.33 16.52 -3.55
N MET A 180 -13.17 15.95 -2.69
CA MET A 180 -13.95 14.74 -2.94
C MET A 180 -15.22 15.03 -3.75
N GLN A 181 -15.46 14.23 -4.79
CA GLN A 181 -16.71 14.21 -5.55
C GLN A 181 -17.74 13.31 -4.88
N VAL A 182 -17.39 12.04 -4.61
CA VAL A 182 -18.24 11.06 -3.93
C VAL A 182 -17.39 10.15 -3.04
N GLU A 183 -18.03 9.55 -2.05
CA GLU A 183 -17.45 8.58 -1.14
C GLU A 183 -18.24 7.28 -1.12
N PHE A 184 -17.54 6.16 -1.02
CA PHE A 184 -18.08 4.86 -0.68
C PHE A 184 -17.41 4.42 0.62
N ASP A 185 -18.17 4.13 1.67
CA ASP A 185 -17.61 3.95 3.01
C ASP A 185 -18.33 2.80 3.75
N GLY A 186 -17.70 1.62 3.74
CA GLY A 186 -18.20 0.40 4.37
C GLY A 186 -18.46 0.52 5.88
N SER A 187 -17.88 1.53 6.54
CA SER A 187 -18.18 1.83 7.95
C SER A 187 -19.53 2.54 8.17
N ARG A 188 -20.17 3.02 7.10
CA ARG A 188 -21.40 3.83 7.18
C ARG A 188 -22.55 3.25 6.36
N VAL A 189 -22.23 2.54 5.29
CA VAL A 189 -23.20 1.94 4.36
C VAL A 189 -22.69 0.59 3.90
N ASP A 190 -23.55 -0.24 3.31
CA ASP A 190 -23.15 -1.57 2.86
C ASP A 190 -22.22 -1.49 1.66
N CYS A 191 -21.00 -1.99 1.83
CA CYS A 191 -19.99 -2.12 0.78
C CYS A 191 -19.42 -3.55 0.77
N ALA A 192 -18.83 -3.96 -0.34
CA ALA A 192 -18.06 -5.21 -0.44
C ALA A 192 -17.08 -5.23 -1.62
N GLU A 193 -15.90 -5.79 -1.44
CA GLU A 193 -15.01 -6.22 -2.52
C GLU A 193 -14.79 -7.73 -2.42
N LEU A 194 -14.92 -8.45 -3.53
CA LEU A 194 -14.86 -9.91 -3.52
C LEU A 194 -14.27 -10.44 -4.83
N VAL A 195 -13.37 -11.41 -4.74
CA VAL A 195 -13.00 -12.32 -5.83
C VAL A 195 -13.74 -13.62 -5.63
N HIS A 196 -14.31 -14.13 -6.72
CA HIS A 196 -15.00 -15.41 -6.69
C HIS A 196 -14.54 -16.30 -7.84
N THR A 197 -14.01 -17.48 -7.52
CA THR A 197 -13.65 -18.48 -8.52
C THR A 197 -14.92 -19.09 -9.10
N CYS A 198 -15.03 -19.08 -10.43
CA CYS A 198 -16.15 -19.64 -11.18
C CYS A 198 -15.66 -20.69 -12.19
N GLU A 199 -16.59 -21.47 -12.72
CA GLU A 199 -16.28 -22.37 -13.84
C GLU A 199 -16.10 -21.58 -15.14
N MET A 200 -15.25 -22.08 -16.04
CA MET A 200 -14.94 -21.41 -17.32
C MET A 200 -16.16 -21.17 -18.22
N THR A 201 -17.23 -21.93 -18.03
CA THR A 201 -18.51 -21.80 -18.76
C THR A 201 -19.49 -20.80 -18.13
N GLU A 202 -19.26 -20.39 -16.89
CA GLU A 202 -20.17 -19.50 -16.16
C GLU A 202 -19.92 -18.02 -16.43
N ILE A 203 -18.70 -17.68 -16.89
CA ILE A 203 -18.28 -16.29 -17.09
C ILE A 203 -17.79 -16.01 -18.51
N GLU A 204 -18.00 -14.76 -18.92
CA GLU A 204 -17.51 -14.19 -20.17
C GLU A 204 -16.30 -13.30 -19.90
N ASP A 205 -15.23 -13.48 -20.66
CA ASP A 205 -14.01 -12.69 -20.48
C ASP A 205 -14.24 -11.22 -20.89
N HIS A 206 -13.64 -10.28 -20.14
CA HIS A 206 -13.77 -8.84 -20.32
C HIS A 206 -15.21 -8.32 -20.24
N LYS A 207 -16.10 -9.02 -19.52
CA LYS A 207 -17.44 -8.54 -19.27
C LYS A 207 -17.47 -7.68 -18.01
N ILE A 208 -17.81 -6.41 -18.17
CA ILE A 208 -17.95 -5.45 -17.06
C ILE A 208 -19.38 -4.94 -17.02
N THR A 209 -20.05 -5.14 -15.88
CA THR A 209 -21.44 -4.72 -15.66
C THR A 209 -21.53 -3.80 -14.45
N VAL A 210 -22.23 -2.67 -14.60
CA VAL A 210 -22.58 -1.77 -13.49
C VAL A 210 -24.09 -1.85 -13.27
N VAL A 211 -24.50 -2.19 -12.05
CA VAL A 211 -25.90 -2.34 -11.62
C VAL A 211 -26.21 -1.27 -10.58
N GLY A 212 -26.87 -0.20 -11.00
CA GLY A 212 -27.20 0.95 -10.17
C GLY A 212 -26.73 2.28 -10.77
N PRO A 213 -26.78 3.37 -9.99
CA PRO A 213 -26.37 4.70 -10.43
C PRO A 213 -24.87 4.78 -10.76
N GLU A 214 -24.52 5.59 -11.75
CA GLU A 214 -23.13 5.96 -12.01
C GLU A 214 -22.72 7.19 -11.18
N VAL A 215 -21.43 7.55 -11.20
CA VAL A 215 -20.92 8.73 -10.45
C VAL A 215 -21.68 10.01 -10.82
N ASP A 216 -22.09 10.15 -12.09
CA ASP A 216 -22.84 11.29 -12.61
C ASP A 216 -24.22 11.46 -11.96
N ASP A 217 -24.80 10.37 -11.45
CA ASP A 217 -26.13 10.34 -10.83
C ASP A 217 -26.09 10.56 -9.31
N MET A 218 -24.90 10.63 -8.72
CA MET A 218 -24.70 10.75 -7.28
C MET A 218 -24.54 12.23 -6.85
N GLU A 219 -25.14 12.58 -5.71
CA GLU A 219 -25.01 13.94 -5.16
C GLU A 219 -23.55 14.25 -4.75
N LEU A 220 -23.11 15.49 -5.00
CA LEU A 220 -21.77 15.95 -4.62
C LEU A 220 -21.53 15.79 -3.11
N GLY A 221 -20.47 15.06 -2.77
CA GLY A 221 -20.04 14.81 -1.40
C GLY A 221 -20.88 13.76 -0.66
N SER A 222 -21.76 13.04 -1.36
CA SER A 222 -22.56 11.98 -0.77
C SER A 222 -21.74 10.74 -0.42
N LYS A 223 -22.31 9.92 0.46
CA LYS A 223 -21.81 8.58 0.81
C LYS A 223 -22.73 7.56 0.17
N ASN A 224 -22.17 6.64 -0.60
CA ASN A 224 -22.91 5.68 -1.41
C ASN A 224 -22.41 4.26 -1.12
N SER A 225 -23.27 3.29 -1.37
CA SER A 225 -22.89 1.87 -1.31
C SER A 225 -22.15 1.45 -2.57
N ILE A 226 -21.17 0.56 -2.43
CA ILE A 226 -20.55 -0.13 -3.56
C ILE A 226 -20.20 -1.56 -3.20
N ALA A 227 -20.66 -2.50 -4.02
CA ALA A 227 -20.20 -3.88 -3.96
C ALA A 227 -19.62 -4.26 -5.31
N TYR A 228 -18.43 -4.85 -5.38
CA TYR A 228 -17.91 -5.38 -6.64
C TYR A 228 -17.40 -6.81 -6.47
N VAL A 229 -17.85 -7.65 -7.40
CA VAL A 229 -17.51 -9.07 -7.47
C VAL A 229 -16.71 -9.29 -8.74
N VAL A 230 -15.42 -9.59 -8.58
CA VAL A 230 -14.51 -9.97 -9.65
C VAL A 230 -14.53 -11.49 -9.76
N LYS A 231 -15.23 -11.98 -10.77
CA LYS A 231 -15.32 -13.41 -11.04
C LYS A 231 -14.14 -13.82 -11.90
N VAL A 232 -13.41 -14.83 -11.46
CA VAL A 232 -12.23 -15.35 -12.16
C VAL A 232 -12.38 -16.82 -12.45
N ALA A 233 -11.89 -17.26 -13.60
CA ALA A 233 -11.82 -18.66 -13.96
C ALA A 233 -10.48 -18.95 -14.61
N GLY A 234 -9.90 -20.10 -14.30
CA GLY A 234 -8.69 -20.57 -14.96
C GLY A 234 -8.29 -21.95 -14.51
N LYS A 235 -7.55 -22.67 -15.35
CA LYS A 235 -7.23 -24.08 -15.11
C LYS A 235 -6.46 -24.32 -13.81
N ASN A 236 -5.61 -23.38 -13.44
CA ASN A 236 -4.79 -23.44 -12.23
C ASN A 236 -5.35 -22.57 -11.09
N MET A 237 -6.50 -21.91 -11.30
CA MET A 237 -7.14 -21.10 -10.27
C MET A 237 -7.68 -21.99 -9.16
N GLN A 238 -7.53 -21.54 -7.91
CA GLN A 238 -8.02 -22.21 -6.72
C GLN A 238 -8.63 -21.18 -5.79
N SER A 239 -9.60 -21.59 -4.96
CA SER A 239 -10.24 -20.68 -3.98
C SER A 239 -9.23 -20.02 -3.03
N ASP A 240 -8.08 -20.64 -2.83
CA ASP A 240 -7.01 -20.16 -1.94
C ASP A 240 -6.29 -18.93 -2.52
N PHE A 241 -6.43 -18.68 -3.84
CA PHE A 241 -5.87 -17.50 -4.50
C PHE A 241 -6.84 -16.31 -4.50
N GLU A 242 -8.12 -16.52 -4.20
CA GLU A 242 -9.11 -15.43 -4.13
C GLU A 242 -8.68 -14.28 -3.21
N PRO A 243 -8.33 -14.50 -1.92
CA PRO A 243 -7.91 -13.42 -1.03
C PRO A 243 -6.60 -12.76 -1.47
N VAL A 244 -5.71 -13.48 -2.16
CA VAL A 244 -4.47 -12.92 -2.72
C VAL A 244 -4.78 -11.89 -3.80
N ILE A 245 -5.72 -12.21 -4.69
CA ILE A 245 -6.17 -11.32 -5.75
C ILE A 245 -6.97 -10.14 -5.16
N GLU A 246 -7.88 -10.40 -4.21
CA GLU A 246 -8.65 -9.35 -3.52
C GLU A 246 -7.74 -8.30 -2.89
N ARG A 247 -6.66 -8.73 -2.21
CA ARG A 247 -5.76 -7.80 -1.54
C ARG A 247 -5.16 -6.78 -2.50
N LYS A 248 -4.96 -7.14 -3.77
CA LYS A 248 -4.39 -6.26 -4.78
C LYS A 248 -5.34 -5.18 -5.27
N PHE A 249 -6.65 -5.30 -5.05
CA PHE A 249 -7.62 -4.27 -5.39
C PHE A 249 -7.25 -2.93 -4.76
N HIS A 250 -6.76 -2.96 -3.52
CA HIS A 250 -6.23 -1.78 -2.87
C HIS A 250 -5.12 -1.10 -3.67
N ASN A 251 -4.12 -1.85 -4.16
CA ASN A 251 -3.06 -1.26 -4.96
C ASN A 251 -3.57 -0.79 -6.32
N TYR A 252 -4.40 -1.59 -6.99
CA TYR A 252 -4.91 -1.28 -8.32
C TYR A 252 -5.75 -0.01 -8.34
N ILE A 253 -6.70 0.12 -7.41
CA ILE A 253 -7.57 1.29 -7.36
C ILE A 253 -6.78 2.54 -6.97
N ASN A 254 -5.82 2.45 -6.05
CA ASN A 254 -4.96 3.59 -5.69
C ASN A 254 -3.99 3.99 -6.81
N CYS A 255 -3.68 3.12 -7.78
CA CYS A 255 -2.87 3.50 -8.95
C CYS A 255 -3.63 4.40 -9.94
N ILE A 256 -4.94 4.59 -9.76
CA ILE A 256 -5.76 5.50 -10.57
C ILE A 256 -5.61 6.92 -10.00
N GLU A 257 -5.16 7.87 -10.83
CA GLU A 257 -5.08 9.27 -10.42
C GLU A 257 -6.45 9.82 -9.97
N GLY A 258 -6.46 10.48 -8.80
CA GLY A 258 -7.68 11.07 -8.27
C GLY A 258 -8.69 10.06 -7.71
N VAL A 259 -8.28 8.81 -7.47
CA VAL A 259 -9.07 7.81 -6.75
C VAL A 259 -8.27 7.27 -5.56
N TYR A 260 -8.92 7.11 -4.43
CA TYR A 260 -8.32 6.62 -3.20
C TYR A 260 -9.10 5.41 -2.70
N HIS A 261 -8.41 4.33 -2.32
CA HIS A 261 -8.98 3.14 -1.71
C HIS A 261 -8.30 2.80 -0.38
N THR A 262 -9.06 2.42 0.63
CA THR A 262 -8.52 1.85 1.89
C THR A 262 -9.50 0.85 2.48
N GLY A 263 -9.10 0.16 3.55
CA GLY A 263 -9.86 -0.96 4.09
C GLY A 263 -9.72 -2.20 3.22
N GLN A 264 -10.65 -3.13 3.42
CA GLN A 264 -10.71 -4.41 2.71
C GLN A 264 -12.09 -5.05 2.86
N ARG A 265 -12.39 -6.09 2.07
CA ARG A 265 -13.61 -6.90 2.21
C ARG A 265 -14.87 -6.01 2.23
N ASP A 266 -15.69 -6.06 3.26
CA ASP A 266 -16.89 -5.22 3.40
C ASP A 266 -16.63 -3.88 4.10
N MET A 267 -15.46 -3.70 4.71
CA MET A 267 -15.03 -2.47 5.38
C MET A 267 -14.16 -1.59 4.49
N GLN A 268 -14.26 -1.74 3.16
CA GLN A 268 -13.56 -0.90 2.21
C GLN A 268 -14.09 0.53 2.19
N ARG A 269 -13.24 1.46 1.75
CA ARG A 269 -13.58 2.85 1.53
C ARG A 269 -12.93 3.36 0.26
N ILE A 270 -13.74 3.93 -0.64
CA ILE A 270 -13.29 4.56 -1.88
C ILE A 270 -13.67 6.04 -1.88
N ARG A 271 -12.76 6.90 -2.33
CA ARG A 271 -13.06 8.30 -2.68
C ARG A 271 -12.69 8.56 -4.12
N ILE A 272 -13.53 9.31 -4.82
CA ILE A 272 -13.25 9.82 -6.16
C ILE A 272 -13.14 11.34 -6.04
N SER A 273 -12.10 11.93 -6.64
CA SER A 273 -11.87 13.38 -6.61
C SER A 273 -12.74 14.12 -7.61
N LYS A 274 -12.92 15.43 -7.39
CA LYS A 274 -13.57 16.34 -8.35
C LYS A 274 -12.83 16.39 -9.70
N ASP A 275 -11.50 16.29 -9.67
CA ASP A 275 -10.67 16.34 -10.87
C ASP A 275 -10.84 15.07 -11.72
N ALA A 276 -10.85 13.89 -11.08
CA ALA A 276 -11.11 12.63 -11.77
C ALA A 276 -12.51 12.61 -12.39
N PHE A 277 -13.52 13.07 -11.64
CA PHE A 277 -14.88 13.22 -12.15
C PHE A 277 -14.95 14.18 -13.35
N ALA A 278 -14.31 15.34 -13.26
CA ALA A 278 -14.27 16.32 -14.35
C ALA A 278 -13.55 15.79 -15.60
N ALA A 279 -12.57 14.90 -15.43
CA ALA A 279 -11.92 14.19 -16.54
C ALA A 279 -12.82 13.11 -17.19
N GLY A 280 -13.97 12.79 -16.58
CA GLY A 280 -14.94 11.80 -17.07
C GLY A 280 -14.83 10.43 -16.42
N PHE A 281 -14.15 10.31 -15.26
CA PHE A 281 -14.07 9.06 -14.52
C PHE A 281 -15.43 8.60 -14.01
N LYS A 282 -15.64 7.27 -13.97
CA LYS A 282 -16.93 6.58 -13.74
C LYS A 282 -16.69 5.27 -13.02
N ILE A 283 -17.71 4.69 -12.40
CA ILE A 283 -17.63 3.39 -11.70
C ILE A 283 -17.22 2.27 -12.66
N LYS A 284 -17.71 2.27 -13.91
CA LYS A 284 -17.26 1.30 -14.91
C LYS A 284 -15.73 1.24 -15.05
N HIS A 285 -15.03 2.37 -14.93
CA HIS A 285 -13.58 2.44 -15.07
C HIS A 285 -12.83 1.72 -13.93
N ILE A 286 -13.44 1.60 -12.74
CA ILE A 286 -12.92 0.72 -11.69
C ILE A 286 -12.91 -0.73 -12.20
N GLY A 287 -13.97 -1.16 -12.88
CA GLY A 287 -14.05 -2.49 -13.48
C GLY A 287 -13.01 -2.74 -14.57
N GLU A 288 -12.73 -1.77 -15.43
CA GLU A 288 -11.68 -1.86 -16.47
C GLU A 288 -10.29 -2.05 -15.84
N VAL A 289 -10.01 -1.31 -14.76
CA VAL A 289 -8.77 -1.43 -13.99
C VAL A 289 -8.67 -2.81 -13.34
N LEU A 290 -9.71 -3.24 -12.61
CA LEU A 290 -9.72 -4.55 -11.94
C LEU A 290 -9.53 -5.69 -12.96
N TYR A 291 -10.27 -5.68 -14.06
CA TYR A 291 -10.11 -6.66 -15.14
C TYR A 291 -8.67 -6.68 -15.67
N SER A 292 -8.17 -5.52 -16.08
CA SER A 292 -6.86 -5.42 -16.72
C SER A 292 -5.71 -5.81 -15.80
N GLN A 293 -5.74 -5.38 -14.53
CA GLN A 293 -4.68 -5.68 -13.58
C GLN A 293 -4.70 -7.14 -13.13
N VAL A 294 -5.88 -7.70 -12.85
CA VAL A 294 -5.99 -9.13 -12.48
C VAL A 294 -5.50 -10.02 -13.62
N LYS A 295 -5.89 -9.74 -14.87
CA LYS A 295 -5.42 -10.48 -16.05
C LYS A 295 -3.92 -10.36 -16.28
N ASN A 296 -3.30 -9.25 -15.91
CA ASN A 296 -1.88 -9.01 -16.15
C ASN A 296 -0.97 -9.55 -15.06
N GLU A 297 -1.37 -9.43 -13.78
CA GLU A 297 -0.55 -9.88 -12.66
C GLU A 297 -0.70 -11.39 -12.39
N PHE A 298 -1.87 -11.95 -12.70
CA PHE A 298 -2.20 -13.35 -12.43
C PHE A 298 -2.45 -14.16 -13.70
N ASP A 299 -1.78 -13.80 -14.81
CA ASP A 299 -1.95 -14.45 -16.12
C ASP A 299 -1.71 -15.97 -16.11
N ALA A 300 -0.87 -16.46 -15.19
CA ALA A 300 -0.56 -17.88 -15.01
C ALA A 300 -1.70 -18.72 -14.40
N VAL A 301 -2.67 -18.06 -13.74
CA VAL A 301 -3.78 -18.72 -13.03
C VAL A 301 -5.16 -18.22 -13.44
N VAL A 302 -5.30 -17.00 -13.95
CA VAL A 302 -6.57 -16.40 -14.39
C VAL A 302 -6.68 -16.37 -15.93
N ASP A 303 -7.48 -17.27 -16.48
CA ASP A 303 -7.75 -17.37 -17.91
C ASP A 303 -8.88 -16.42 -18.35
N LYS A 304 -9.95 -16.27 -17.55
CA LYS A 304 -11.07 -15.36 -17.79
C LYS A 304 -11.37 -14.48 -16.57
N CYS A 305 -11.79 -13.25 -16.81
CA CYS A 305 -12.22 -12.32 -15.76
C CYS A 305 -13.50 -11.55 -16.16
N GLU A 306 -14.51 -11.59 -15.30
CA GLU A 306 -15.77 -10.83 -15.39
C GLU A 306 -15.89 -9.95 -14.13
N VAL A 307 -16.24 -8.68 -14.29
CA VAL A 307 -16.43 -7.76 -13.16
C VAL A 307 -17.87 -7.29 -13.09
N VAL A 308 -18.52 -7.48 -11.94
CA VAL A 308 -19.86 -6.94 -11.68
C VAL A 308 -19.77 -5.96 -10.52
N ILE A 309 -20.16 -4.72 -10.76
CA ILE A 309 -20.18 -3.65 -9.77
C ILE A 309 -21.62 -3.25 -9.50
N TYR A 310 -21.99 -3.21 -8.24
CA TYR A 310 -23.30 -2.80 -7.74
C TYR A 310 -23.14 -1.46 -7.02
N THR A 311 -23.99 -0.51 -7.35
CA THR A 311 -24.12 0.78 -6.68
C THR A 311 -25.56 1.07 -6.26
N ASP A 312 -26.50 0.21 -6.65
CA ASP A 312 -27.85 0.19 -6.09
C ASP A 312 -27.77 -0.27 -4.61
N PRO A 313 -28.29 0.51 -3.64
CA PRO A 313 -28.16 0.18 -2.23
C PRO A 313 -28.74 -1.17 -1.85
N ALA A 314 -29.88 -1.59 -2.43
CA ALA A 314 -30.52 -2.85 -2.09
C ALA A 314 -29.69 -4.04 -2.61
N GLU A 315 -29.15 -3.93 -3.82
CA GLU A 315 -28.24 -4.94 -4.35
C GLU A 315 -26.91 -4.98 -3.57
N CYS A 316 -26.37 -3.85 -3.13
CA CYS A 316 -25.19 -3.82 -2.26
C CYS A 316 -25.43 -4.54 -0.93
N THR A 317 -26.56 -4.29 -0.25
CA THR A 317 -26.97 -5.01 0.95
C THR A 317 -27.07 -6.52 0.69
N ARG A 318 -27.72 -6.92 -0.41
CA ARG A 318 -27.85 -8.33 -0.80
C ARG A 318 -26.50 -8.99 -1.02
N ILE A 319 -25.63 -8.37 -1.82
CA ILE A 319 -24.29 -8.91 -2.12
C ILE A 319 -23.44 -8.99 -0.86
N ARG A 320 -23.47 -7.96 0.00
CA ARG A 320 -22.71 -7.95 1.25
C ARG A 320 -23.13 -9.10 2.17
N HIS A 321 -24.42 -9.19 2.49
CA HIS A 321 -24.91 -10.10 3.53
C HIS A 321 -25.14 -11.52 3.05
N GLU A 322 -25.58 -11.72 1.81
CA GLU A 322 -25.93 -13.05 1.30
C GLU A 322 -24.77 -13.75 0.57
N VAL A 323 -23.78 -12.99 0.07
CA VAL A 323 -22.67 -13.54 -0.74
C VAL A 323 -21.32 -13.32 -0.06
N ALA A 324 -20.93 -12.07 0.19
CA ALA A 324 -19.57 -11.73 0.62
C ALA A 324 -19.28 -12.21 2.07
N ILE A 325 -20.12 -11.84 3.04
CA ILE A 325 -19.94 -12.22 4.45
C ILE A 325 -19.85 -13.75 4.65
N PRO A 326 -20.74 -14.58 4.07
CA PRO A 326 -20.61 -16.04 4.18
C PRO A 326 -19.28 -16.58 3.64
N ILE A 327 -18.76 -16.02 2.55
CA ILE A 327 -17.47 -16.41 1.99
C ILE A 327 -16.32 -15.97 2.91
N PHE A 328 -16.36 -14.75 3.43
CA PHE A 328 -15.36 -14.25 4.39
C PHE A 328 -15.31 -15.13 5.64
N ASN A 329 -16.46 -15.45 6.24
CA ASN A 329 -16.55 -16.33 7.40
C ASN A 329 -15.95 -17.71 7.10
N LYS A 330 -16.28 -18.31 5.95
CA LYS A 330 -15.72 -19.61 5.55
C LYS A 330 -14.20 -19.56 5.39
N ARG A 331 -13.63 -18.45 4.89
CA ARG A 331 -12.17 -18.27 4.78
C ARG A 331 -11.54 -18.13 6.16
N ASP A 332 -12.18 -17.39 7.06
CA ASP A 332 -11.70 -17.21 8.44
C ASP A 332 -11.75 -18.51 9.25
N ASP A 333 -12.79 -19.35 9.06
CA ASP A 333 -12.92 -20.66 9.71
C ASP A 333 -11.78 -21.61 9.35
N ARG A 334 -11.24 -21.52 8.12
CA ARG A 334 -10.09 -22.34 7.70
C ARG A 334 -8.80 -21.98 8.44
N LEU A 335 -8.67 -20.76 8.91
CA LEU A 335 -7.52 -20.31 9.70
C LEU A 335 -7.59 -20.81 11.14
N ALA A 336 -8.80 -21.05 11.67
CA ALA A 336 -9.00 -21.41 13.07
C ALA A 336 -8.35 -22.74 13.49
N THR A 337 -8.02 -23.62 12.55
CA THR A 337 -7.36 -24.92 12.82
C THR A 337 -5.83 -24.85 12.82
N LEU A 338 -5.22 -23.74 12.38
CA LEU A 338 -3.77 -23.58 12.32
C LEU A 338 -3.28 -22.80 13.55
N THR A 339 -2.23 -23.30 14.20
CA THR A 339 -1.53 -22.61 15.29
C THR A 339 -0.10 -22.28 14.88
N ASP A 340 0.52 -21.32 15.57
CA ASP A 340 1.91 -20.93 15.34
C ASP A 340 2.87 -22.11 15.58
N GLU A 341 2.55 -22.99 16.53
CA GLU A 341 3.30 -24.24 16.76
C GLU A 341 3.19 -25.23 15.59
N SER A 342 2.02 -25.31 14.94
CA SER A 342 1.70 -26.35 13.95
C SER A 342 2.35 -26.16 12.57
N VAL A 343 2.90 -24.99 12.28
CA VAL A 343 3.51 -24.65 10.98
C VAL A 343 5.03 -24.54 11.08
N ASP A 344 5.79 -24.91 10.05
CA ASP A 344 7.26 -24.87 10.11
C ASP A 344 7.88 -23.50 9.72
N VAL A 345 7.08 -22.62 9.13
CA VAL A 345 7.53 -21.32 8.61
C VAL A 345 6.52 -20.22 8.92
N TYR A 346 7.01 -19.01 9.06
CA TYR A 346 6.23 -17.77 9.00
C TYR A 346 6.47 -17.09 7.65
N TYR A 347 5.74 -15.99 7.41
CA TYR A 347 5.93 -15.20 6.20
C TYR A 347 6.14 -13.73 6.55
N SER A 348 7.09 -13.10 5.88
CA SER A 348 7.15 -11.63 5.83
C SER A 348 6.08 -11.10 4.87
N CYS A 349 5.68 -9.84 5.04
CA CYS A 349 4.99 -9.07 4.01
C CYS A 349 5.54 -7.64 3.98
N ILE A 350 6.02 -7.20 2.82
CA ILE A 350 6.60 -5.87 2.60
C ILE A 350 5.75 -4.97 1.68
N LEU A 351 4.50 -5.35 1.41
CA LEU A 351 3.63 -4.63 0.46
C LEU A 351 3.44 -3.15 0.86
N CYS A 352 3.32 -2.87 2.15
CA CYS A 352 3.12 -1.50 2.65
C CYS A 352 4.39 -0.62 2.64
N GLN A 353 5.54 -1.13 2.19
CA GLN A 353 6.76 -0.32 2.06
C GLN A 353 6.64 0.80 1.02
N ALA A 354 5.60 0.77 0.17
CA ALA A 354 5.25 1.87 -0.72
C ALA A 354 5.06 3.22 0.02
N PHE A 355 4.56 3.19 1.26
CA PHE A 355 4.36 4.38 2.10
C PHE A 355 5.00 4.28 3.49
N SER A 356 5.49 3.11 3.89
CA SER A 356 6.16 2.87 5.18
C SER A 356 7.46 2.05 4.99
N PRO A 357 8.56 2.66 4.50
CA PRO A 357 9.70 1.94 3.93
C PRO A 357 10.44 0.97 4.87
N SER A 358 10.48 1.24 6.18
CA SER A 358 11.13 0.38 7.18
C SER A 358 10.23 -0.73 7.72
N HIS A 359 8.93 -0.69 7.40
CA HIS A 359 7.97 -1.63 7.97
C HIS A 359 8.06 -3.01 7.32
N VAL A 360 7.97 -4.04 8.17
CA VAL A 360 7.90 -5.44 7.78
C VAL A 360 6.84 -6.10 8.66
N CYS A 361 5.75 -6.60 8.06
CA CYS A 361 4.84 -7.47 8.78
C CYS A 361 5.44 -8.88 8.85
N VAL A 362 5.39 -9.51 10.02
CA VAL A 362 5.60 -10.95 10.16
C VAL A 362 4.24 -11.58 10.41
N VAL A 363 3.79 -12.40 9.46
CA VAL A 363 2.47 -13.02 9.45
C VAL A 363 2.60 -14.47 9.91
N THR A 364 1.87 -14.81 10.97
CA THR A 364 1.77 -16.16 11.54
C THR A 364 0.30 -16.63 11.51
N PRO A 365 0.02 -17.93 11.66
CA PRO A 365 -1.35 -18.41 11.76
C PRO A 365 -2.20 -17.67 12.79
N GLU A 366 -1.63 -17.38 13.96
CA GLU A 366 -2.32 -16.74 15.09
C GLU A 366 -2.06 -15.22 15.18
N ARG A 367 -1.20 -14.66 14.32
CA ARG A 367 -0.97 -13.22 14.15
C ARG A 367 -1.08 -12.83 12.67
N LEU A 368 -2.31 -12.51 12.27
CA LEU A 368 -2.59 -12.00 10.92
C LEU A 368 -1.86 -10.68 10.67
N GLY A 369 -1.61 -10.36 9.40
CA GLY A 369 -1.13 -9.05 8.99
C GLY A 369 -2.05 -7.96 9.52
N LEU A 370 -1.48 -6.88 10.04
CA LEU A 370 -2.23 -5.82 10.75
C LEU A 370 -3.35 -5.17 9.94
N CYS A 371 -3.30 -5.28 8.60
CA CYS A 371 -4.38 -4.82 7.73
C CYS A 371 -5.68 -5.63 7.92
N GLY A 372 -5.58 -6.90 8.32
CA GLY A 372 -6.70 -7.86 8.44
C GLY A 372 -6.97 -8.70 7.18
N ALA A 373 -6.44 -8.33 6.00
CA ALA A 373 -6.63 -9.07 4.74
C ALA A 373 -5.47 -9.99 4.33
N VAL A 374 -4.40 -10.06 5.12
CA VAL A 374 -3.29 -10.98 4.84
C VAL A 374 -3.16 -11.95 6.01
N SER A 375 -3.73 -13.13 5.84
CA SER A 375 -3.49 -14.28 6.72
C SER A 375 -2.20 -15.01 6.35
N TRP A 376 -1.81 -15.98 7.18
CA TRP A 376 -0.67 -16.86 6.88
C TRP A 376 -0.87 -17.67 5.59
N LEU A 377 -2.09 -18.15 5.34
CA LEU A 377 -2.43 -18.87 4.10
C LEU A 377 -2.32 -17.93 2.88
N ASP A 378 -2.75 -16.69 3.01
CA ASP A 378 -2.67 -15.70 1.92
C ASP A 378 -1.21 -15.34 1.63
N ALA A 379 -0.38 -15.17 2.66
CA ALA A 379 1.04 -14.90 2.49
C ALA A 379 1.78 -16.08 1.82
N LYS A 380 1.43 -17.32 2.21
CA LYS A 380 1.90 -18.54 1.56
C LYS A 380 1.50 -18.61 0.09
N ALA A 381 0.22 -18.38 -0.21
CA ALA A 381 -0.29 -18.39 -1.58
C ALA A 381 0.36 -17.28 -2.43
N THR A 382 0.57 -16.09 -1.85
CA THR A 382 1.29 -14.98 -2.50
C THR A 382 2.71 -15.39 -2.87
N HIS A 383 3.44 -16.05 -1.96
CA HIS A 383 4.79 -16.54 -2.24
C HIS A 383 4.81 -17.63 -3.33
N GLN A 384 3.80 -18.51 -3.34
CA GLN A 384 3.67 -19.54 -4.37
C GLN A 384 3.40 -18.97 -5.76
N LEU A 385 2.60 -17.90 -5.85
CA LEU A 385 2.30 -17.20 -7.10
C LEU A 385 3.49 -16.36 -7.59
N ASP A 386 4.19 -15.69 -6.68
CA ASP A 386 5.39 -14.92 -6.99
C ASP A 386 6.48 -15.13 -5.93
N PRO A 387 7.46 -16.03 -6.19
CA PRO A 387 8.57 -16.28 -5.27
C PRO A 387 9.48 -15.07 -5.03
N ASN A 388 9.48 -14.07 -5.92
CA ASN A 388 10.22 -12.82 -5.75
C ASN A 388 9.34 -11.67 -5.26
N GLY A 389 8.08 -11.97 -4.91
CA GLY A 389 7.07 -11.01 -4.51
C GLY A 389 7.23 -10.50 -3.09
N PRO A 390 6.22 -9.77 -2.58
CA PRO A 390 6.30 -9.09 -1.30
C PRO A 390 6.21 -10.02 -0.08
N CYS A 391 5.82 -11.28 -0.27
CA CYS A 391 5.74 -12.27 0.80
C CYS A 391 6.87 -13.30 0.67
N GLN A 392 7.70 -13.41 1.70
CA GLN A 392 8.88 -14.28 1.71
C GLN A 392 8.86 -15.17 2.95
N GLU A 393 9.25 -16.43 2.78
CA GLU A 393 9.35 -17.41 3.86
C GLU A 393 10.38 -16.98 4.91
N ILE A 394 10.03 -17.22 6.18
CA ILE A 394 10.88 -17.04 7.35
C ILE A 394 10.84 -18.35 8.12
N THR A 395 12.00 -18.99 8.32
CA THR A 395 12.13 -20.18 9.16
C THR A 395 11.90 -19.81 10.64
N LYS A 396 11.64 -20.81 11.49
CA LYS A 396 11.52 -20.62 12.95
C LYS A 396 12.38 -21.60 13.75
N GLU A 397 13.55 -21.94 13.21
CA GLU A 397 14.44 -22.97 13.73
C GLU A 397 15.26 -22.47 14.93
N ARG A 398 15.59 -21.17 14.95
CA ARG A 398 16.48 -20.56 15.94
C ARG A 398 15.71 -19.71 16.94
N VAL A 399 14.98 -20.38 17.82
CA VAL A 399 14.17 -19.75 18.87
C VAL A 399 15.07 -19.10 19.92
N ILE A 400 14.79 -17.84 20.26
CA ILE A 400 15.44 -17.11 21.37
C ILE A 400 14.55 -17.18 22.61
N ASP A 401 13.25 -16.90 22.45
CA ASP A 401 12.26 -16.89 23.52
C ASP A 401 10.85 -17.17 22.96
N GLU A 402 10.24 -18.29 23.34
CA GLU A 402 8.89 -18.68 22.87
C GLU A 402 7.76 -17.85 23.48
N GLU A 403 7.95 -17.28 24.67
CA GLU A 403 6.95 -16.48 25.36
C GLU A 403 6.81 -15.11 24.70
N LEU A 404 7.94 -14.48 24.37
CA LEU A 404 7.99 -13.24 23.59
C LEU A 404 7.72 -13.48 22.09
N GLY A 405 7.92 -14.70 21.60
CA GLY A 405 7.94 -14.99 20.17
C GLY A 405 9.15 -14.35 19.50
N ALA A 406 10.32 -14.44 20.12
CA ALA A 406 11.59 -13.95 19.60
C ALA A 406 12.36 -15.09 18.92
N TYR A 407 12.76 -14.86 17.67
CA TYR A 407 13.50 -15.83 16.86
C TYR A 407 14.64 -15.12 16.15
N GLU A 408 15.81 -15.76 16.04
CA GLU A 408 16.94 -15.22 15.28
C GLU A 408 16.60 -15.10 13.78
N ASP A 409 15.93 -16.12 13.23
CA ASP A 409 15.48 -16.15 11.84
C ASP A 409 14.56 -14.96 11.49
N VAL A 410 13.63 -14.63 12.41
CA VAL A 410 12.71 -13.50 12.25
C VAL A 410 13.47 -12.18 12.32
N ASN A 411 14.42 -12.03 13.25
CA ASN A 411 15.24 -10.83 13.37
C ASN A 411 16.09 -10.60 12.11
N GLU A 412 16.72 -11.65 11.57
CA GLU A 412 17.49 -11.56 10.31
C GLU A 412 16.60 -11.15 9.13
N ALA A 413 15.40 -11.73 9.00
CA ALA A 413 14.45 -11.36 7.96
C ALA A 413 14.00 -9.90 8.10
N VAL A 414 13.62 -9.47 9.31
CA VAL A 414 13.21 -8.09 9.58
C VAL A 414 14.36 -7.11 9.33
N GLN A 415 15.58 -7.42 9.74
CA GLN A 415 16.75 -6.58 9.48
C GLN A 415 17.03 -6.45 7.98
N LYS A 416 16.97 -7.56 7.25
CA LYS A 416 17.15 -7.55 5.79
C LYS A 416 16.09 -6.71 5.10
N TYR A 417 14.81 -6.96 5.39
CA TYR A 417 13.69 -6.34 4.67
C TYR A 417 13.40 -4.91 5.11
N SER A 418 13.77 -4.51 6.33
CA SER A 418 13.73 -3.11 6.79
C SER A 418 14.96 -2.29 6.38
N GLN A 419 15.90 -2.89 5.64
CA GLN A 419 17.17 -2.26 5.22
C GLN A 419 18.03 -1.83 6.42
N GLY A 420 18.00 -2.62 7.50
CA GLY A 420 18.74 -2.39 8.73
C GLY A 420 18.10 -1.36 9.68
N ALA A 421 16.91 -0.83 9.37
CA ALA A 421 16.21 0.10 10.25
C ALA A 421 15.71 -0.58 11.54
N LEU A 422 15.47 -1.90 11.49
CA LEU A 422 15.00 -2.71 12.61
C LEU A 422 15.97 -3.86 12.84
N GLU A 423 16.40 -4.06 14.08
CA GLU A 423 17.33 -5.14 14.44
C GLU A 423 16.60 -6.34 15.05
N LYS A 424 15.55 -6.09 15.83
CA LYS A 424 14.85 -7.10 16.61
C LYS A 424 13.34 -6.87 16.59
N VAL A 425 12.60 -7.97 16.67
CA VAL A 425 11.16 -7.93 16.87
C VAL A 425 10.72 -9.06 17.81
N THR A 426 9.73 -8.79 18.64
CA THR A 426 8.97 -9.82 19.37
C THR A 426 7.56 -9.94 18.77
N LEU A 427 7.09 -11.18 18.63
CA LEU A 427 5.80 -11.46 18.00
C LEU A 427 4.63 -11.47 19.00
N TYR A 428 4.88 -11.58 20.29
CA TYR A 428 3.82 -11.68 21.29
C TYR A 428 3.95 -10.65 22.42
N SER A 429 4.83 -9.66 22.27
CA SER A 429 5.00 -8.53 23.19
C SER A 429 4.75 -7.19 22.50
N ILE A 430 4.12 -6.25 23.22
CA ILE A 430 4.03 -4.84 22.79
C ILE A 430 5.03 -3.96 23.53
N MET A 431 5.59 -4.43 24.63
CA MET A 431 6.47 -3.66 25.51
C MET A 431 7.94 -3.77 25.09
N GLN A 432 8.37 -4.92 24.58
CA GLN A 432 9.76 -5.17 24.21
C GLN A 432 9.86 -5.38 22.69
N ASP A 433 10.58 -4.50 22.00
CA ASP A 433 10.86 -4.59 20.56
C ASP A 433 9.60 -4.95 19.73
N PRO A 434 8.46 -4.24 19.86
CA PRO A 434 7.24 -4.60 19.17
C PRO A 434 7.43 -4.55 17.65
N MET A 435 6.66 -5.37 16.93
CA MET A 435 6.55 -5.24 15.48
C MET A 435 6.04 -3.85 15.12
N THR A 436 6.68 -3.21 14.16
CA THR A 436 6.27 -1.88 13.69
C THR A 436 4.91 -1.92 13.00
N SER A 437 4.28 -0.76 12.85
CA SER A 437 3.01 -0.63 12.13
C SER A 437 3.16 0.31 10.94
N CYS A 438 2.54 0.00 9.80
CA CYS A 438 2.59 0.88 8.63
C CYS A 438 1.57 2.02 8.72
N GLY A 439 0.27 1.70 8.67
CA GLY A 439 -0.80 2.71 8.68
C GLY A 439 -2.18 2.20 8.25
N CYS A 440 -2.25 0.98 7.72
CA CYS A 440 -3.50 0.33 7.30
C CYS A 440 -4.15 -0.55 8.37
N PHE A 441 -3.72 -0.45 9.63
CA PHE A 441 -4.29 -1.22 10.74
C PHE A 441 -5.79 -0.92 10.93
N GLU A 442 -6.58 -1.95 11.27
CA GLU A 442 -8.01 -1.79 11.59
C GLU A 442 -8.20 -1.26 13.00
N CYS A 443 -7.33 -1.66 13.92
CA CYS A 443 -7.34 -1.29 15.33
C CYS A 443 -5.94 -0.85 15.81
N ILE A 444 -5.92 -0.06 16.88
CA ILE A 444 -4.70 0.25 17.63
C ILE A 444 -4.92 -0.16 19.08
N CYS A 445 -3.98 -0.91 19.60
CA CYS A 445 -3.84 -1.23 21.02
C CYS A 445 -2.83 -0.26 21.64
N GLY A 446 -3.17 0.33 22.78
CA GLY A 446 -2.30 1.23 23.55
C GLY A 446 -2.34 0.91 25.04
N ILE A 447 -1.17 0.95 25.68
CA ILE A 447 -1.01 0.73 27.12
C ILE A 447 -1.77 1.77 27.95
N GLU A 448 -2.57 1.31 28.90
CA GLU A 448 -3.33 2.10 29.87
C GLU A 448 -2.81 1.76 31.28
N PRO A 449 -1.85 2.56 31.81
CA PRO A 449 -1.16 2.20 33.04
C PRO A 449 -2.05 2.24 34.30
N PHE A 450 -3.10 3.06 34.36
CA PHE A 450 -3.90 3.22 35.58
C PHE A 450 -4.68 1.95 35.92
N SER A 451 -5.17 1.25 34.91
CA SER A 451 -5.89 -0.03 35.03
C SER A 451 -4.98 -1.25 34.82
N ASN A 452 -3.67 -1.06 34.67
CA ASN A 452 -2.69 -2.12 34.39
C ASN A 452 -3.06 -3.00 33.18
N GLY A 453 -3.57 -2.36 32.11
CA GLY A 453 -4.12 -3.02 30.94
C GLY A 453 -3.86 -2.24 29.65
N VAL A 454 -4.65 -2.54 28.63
CA VAL A 454 -4.61 -1.87 27.33
C VAL A 454 -6.01 -1.45 26.89
N VAL A 455 -6.07 -0.34 26.17
CA VAL A 455 -7.25 0.06 25.41
C VAL A 455 -7.07 -0.31 23.95
N ILE A 456 -8.15 -0.68 23.27
CA ILE A 456 -8.13 -0.92 21.82
C ILE A 456 -9.19 -0.04 21.17
N ALA A 457 -8.79 0.77 20.18
CA ALA A 457 -9.70 1.56 19.37
C ALA A 457 -9.66 1.10 17.90
N ASN A 458 -10.83 0.94 17.27
CA ASN A 458 -10.94 0.69 15.83
C ASN A 458 -11.02 1.99 15.03
N ARG A 459 -10.65 1.92 13.75
CA ARG A 459 -10.57 3.06 12.82
C ARG A 459 -11.87 3.84 12.68
N GLU A 460 -13.01 3.18 12.84
CA GLU A 460 -14.34 3.76 12.67
C GLU A 460 -14.79 4.57 13.89
N TYR A 461 -14.20 4.32 15.06
CA TYR A 461 -14.49 5.02 16.30
C TYR A 461 -13.87 6.43 16.30
N ALA A 462 -14.73 7.44 16.37
CA ALA A 462 -14.33 8.85 16.32
C ALA A 462 -14.25 9.52 17.70
N GLY A 463 -14.65 8.81 18.76
CA GLY A 463 -14.67 9.34 20.12
C GLY A 463 -13.29 9.37 20.77
N MET A 464 -13.26 9.90 21.99
CA MET A 464 -12.06 9.88 22.83
C MET A 464 -11.87 8.49 23.45
N THR A 465 -10.63 8.06 23.61
CA THR A 465 -10.29 6.86 24.38
C THR A 465 -9.84 7.28 25.79
N PRO A 466 -9.85 6.36 26.77
CA PRO A 466 -9.26 6.61 28.09
C PRO A 466 -7.80 7.07 28.07
N LEU A 467 -7.06 6.89 26.96
CA LEU A 467 -5.71 7.45 26.82
C LEU A 467 -5.67 8.96 26.57
N GLY A 468 -6.82 9.63 26.49
CA GLY A 468 -6.90 11.04 26.12
C GLY A 468 -6.53 11.30 24.65
N MET A 469 -6.63 10.26 23.80
CA MET A 469 -6.39 10.34 22.37
C MET A 469 -7.55 9.72 21.58
N THR A 470 -7.84 10.30 20.42
CA THR A 470 -8.68 9.72 19.37
C THR A 470 -7.88 8.71 18.53
N PHE A 471 -8.57 7.88 17.75
CA PHE A 471 -7.90 6.92 16.86
C PHE A 471 -6.86 7.58 15.90
N PRO A 472 -7.14 8.72 15.22
CA PRO A 472 -6.15 9.38 14.38
C PRO A 472 -4.90 9.84 15.14
N GLU A 473 -5.05 10.28 16.39
CA GLU A 473 -3.92 10.70 17.23
C GLU A 473 -3.07 9.48 17.61
N MET A 474 -3.70 8.39 18.03
CA MET A 474 -3.00 7.10 18.26
C MET A 474 -2.30 6.62 16.98
N ALA A 475 -2.97 6.70 15.83
CA ALA A 475 -2.41 6.27 14.54
C ALA A 475 -1.15 7.05 14.17
N SER A 476 -1.11 8.35 14.49
CA SER A 476 0.07 9.20 14.25
C SER A 476 1.27 8.83 15.12
N MET A 477 1.03 8.23 16.29
CA MET A 477 2.09 7.75 17.18
C MET A 477 2.59 6.36 16.79
N THR A 478 1.71 5.48 16.31
CA THR A 478 2.03 4.06 16.07
C THR A 478 2.50 3.76 14.63
N GLY A 479 2.03 4.52 13.65
CA GLY A 479 2.31 4.27 12.22
C GLY A 479 3.74 4.64 11.77
N GLY A 480 4.02 4.40 10.48
CA GLY A 480 5.25 4.86 9.82
C GLY A 480 6.46 3.93 9.95
N GLY A 481 6.29 2.71 10.44
CA GLY A 481 7.36 1.71 10.50
C GLY A 481 8.38 1.97 11.62
N VAL A 482 7.92 2.56 12.73
CA VAL A 482 8.71 2.83 13.93
C VAL A 482 8.35 1.82 15.02
N GLN A 483 9.30 1.44 15.88
CA GLN A 483 9.01 0.63 17.06
C GLN A 483 8.53 1.52 18.19
N THR A 484 7.32 1.25 18.65
CA THR A 484 6.62 2.08 19.64
C THR A 484 6.21 1.23 20.84
N PRO A 485 7.13 0.97 21.80
CA PRO A 485 6.80 0.23 23.01
C PRO A 485 5.52 0.73 23.68
N GLY A 486 4.60 -0.18 23.96
CA GLY A 486 3.28 0.12 24.54
C GLY A 486 2.18 0.46 23.53
N PHE A 487 2.48 0.55 22.23
CA PHE A 487 1.49 0.76 21.18
C PHE A 487 1.69 -0.20 20.01
N MET A 488 0.60 -0.78 19.50
CA MET A 488 0.65 -1.61 18.29
C MET A 488 -0.60 -1.43 17.42
N GLY A 489 -0.41 -1.40 16.10
CA GLY A 489 -1.50 -1.57 15.14
C GLY A 489 -1.75 -3.05 14.84
N HIS A 490 -3.02 -3.45 14.75
CA HIS A 490 -3.41 -4.82 14.43
C HIS A 490 -4.77 -4.89 13.72
N GLY A 491 -5.08 -6.06 13.14
CA GLY A 491 -6.41 -6.36 12.59
C GLY A 491 -7.41 -6.74 13.69
N LYS A 492 -8.71 -6.66 13.40
CA LYS A 492 -9.79 -6.99 14.34
C LYS A 492 -9.72 -8.45 14.80
N HIS A 493 -9.43 -9.37 13.89
CA HIS A 493 -9.35 -10.81 14.18
C HIS A 493 -8.22 -11.19 15.16
N PHE A 494 -7.17 -10.37 15.27
CA PHE A 494 -6.05 -10.66 16.17
C PHE A 494 -6.44 -10.51 17.65
N ILE A 495 -7.48 -9.74 17.98
CA ILE A 495 -7.93 -9.48 19.37
C ILE A 495 -8.29 -10.78 20.08
N GLY A 496 -8.96 -11.70 19.40
CA GLY A 496 -9.34 -13.01 19.96
C GLY A 496 -8.25 -14.08 19.85
N SER A 497 -7.03 -13.74 19.44
CA SER A 497 -5.94 -14.72 19.31
C SER A 497 -5.37 -15.15 20.66
N LYS A 498 -4.96 -16.41 20.78
CA LYS A 498 -4.22 -16.92 21.95
C LYS A 498 -2.79 -16.35 22.04
N LYS A 499 -2.29 -15.78 20.95
CA LYS A 499 -0.99 -15.11 20.85
C LYS A 499 -1.07 -13.59 21.01
N PHE A 500 -2.27 -13.03 21.10
CA PHE A 500 -2.44 -11.61 21.40
C PHE A 500 -1.77 -11.31 22.73
N MET A 501 -0.74 -10.44 22.74
CA MET A 501 -0.02 -9.98 23.94
C MET A 501 0.36 -11.10 24.92
N LYS A 502 0.68 -12.30 24.43
CA LYS A 502 0.90 -13.49 25.28
C LYS A 502 1.94 -13.22 26.38
N ALA A 503 2.99 -12.47 26.08
CA ALA A 503 4.04 -12.12 27.03
C ALA A 503 3.59 -11.16 28.15
N GLU A 504 2.54 -10.36 27.91
CA GLU A 504 2.00 -9.43 28.91
C GLU A 504 0.79 -9.98 29.68
N GLY A 505 0.31 -11.19 29.37
CA GLY A 505 -0.89 -11.80 29.99
C GLY A 505 -2.06 -11.99 29.03
N GLY A 506 -1.92 -11.51 27.79
CA GLY A 506 -2.86 -11.71 26.71
C GLY A 506 -4.16 -10.94 26.85
N ILE A 507 -5.27 -11.57 26.46
CA ILE A 507 -6.57 -10.89 26.34
C ILE A 507 -7.11 -10.36 27.67
N GLU A 508 -6.65 -10.88 28.82
CA GLU A 508 -7.04 -10.38 30.15
C GLU A 508 -6.58 -8.94 30.40
N ARG A 509 -5.61 -8.45 29.61
CA ARG A 509 -5.16 -7.06 29.66
C ARG A 509 -6.10 -6.09 28.98
N ILE A 510 -7.06 -6.55 28.20
CA ILE A 510 -7.98 -5.66 27.49
C ILE A 510 -8.97 -5.09 28.50
N VAL A 511 -8.83 -3.79 28.80
CA VAL A 511 -9.67 -3.10 29.79
C VAL A 511 -10.70 -2.18 29.16
N TRP A 512 -10.51 -1.76 27.91
CA TRP A 512 -11.44 -0.89 27.22
C TRP A 512 -11.47 -1.15 25.70
N MET A 513 -12.67 -1.18 25.12
CA MET A 513 -12.90 -1.25 23.68
C MET A 513 -14.20 -0.53 23.31
N PRO A 514 -14.31 0.11 22.13
CA PRO A 514 -15.58 0.63 21.65
C PRO A 514 -16.64 -0.47 21.60
N LYS A 515 -17.89 -0.14 21.93
CA LYS A 515 -18.99 -1.10 22.01
C LYS A 515 -19.18 -1.87 20.70
N GLU A 516 -19.14 -1.17 19.57
CA GLU A 516 -19.23 -1.79 18.24
C GLU A 516 -18.12 -2.83 18.02
N LEU A 517 -16.89 -2.53 18.47
CA LEU A 517 -15.78 -3.47 18.37
C LEU A 517 -15.99 -4.68 19.30
N LYS A 518 -16.48 -4.46 20.53
CA LYS A 518 -16.82 -5.53 21.47
C LYS A 518 -17.84 -6.48 20.86
N GLU A 519 -18.92 -5.94 20.30
CA GLU A 519 -19.96 -6.72 19.63
C GLU A 519 -19.40 -7.51 18.43
N PHE A 520 -18.51 -6.90 17.64
CA PHE A 520 -17.88 -7.56 16.50
C PHE A 520 -16.99 -8.75 16.90
N VAL A 521 -16.21 -8.64 17.98
CA VAL A 521 -15.29 -9.70 18.42
C VAL A 521 -15.87 -10.62 19.50
N ALA A 522 -17.11 -10.40 19.94
CA ALA A 522 -17.69 -11.01 21.14
C ALA A 522 -17.55 -12.54 21.13
N ASP A 523 -18.05 -13.19 20.07
CA ASP A 523 -18.05 -14.65 19.96
C ASP A 523 -16.64 -15.24 20.06
N ARG A 524 -15.68 -14.65 19.34
CA ARG A 524 -14.29 -15.13 19.29
C ARG A 524 -13.56 -14.85 20.59
N LEU A 525 -13.69 -13.63 21.12
CA LEU A 525 -13.00 -13.21 22.34
C LEU A 525 -13.51 -13.95 23.57
N ASN A 526 -14.83 -14.15 23.68
CA ASN A 526 -15.42 -14.96 24.75
C ASN A 526 -15.02 -16.44 24.62
N ALA A 527 -14.97 -16.99 23.41
CA ALA A 527 -14.49 -18.36 23.20
C ALA A 527 -13.04 -18.54 23.68
N THR A 528 -12.16 -17.59 23.36
CA THR A 528 -10.76 -17.59 23.83
C THR A 528 -10.67 -17.42 25.36
N ALA A 529 -11.44 -16.51 25.95
CA ALA A 529 -11.46 -16.32 27.40
C ALA A 529 -11.98 -17.56 28.16
N LYS A 530 -12.99 -18.23 27.60
CA LYS A 530 -13.51 -19.49 28.13
C LYS A 530 -12.45 -20.59 28.08
N GLU A 531 -11.71 -20.68 26.98
CA GLU A 531 -10.67 -21.69 26.84
C GLU A 531 -9.49 -21.45 27.80
N LEU A 532 -9.02 -20.19 27.91
CA LEU A 532 -7.83 -19.87 28.69
C LEU A 532 -8.11 -19.73 30.20
N TYR A 533 -9.28 -19.19 30.56
CA TYR A 533 -9.57 -18.77 31.93
C TYR A 533 -10.91 -19.26 32.47
N GLY A 534 -11.73 -19.94 31.65
CA GLY A 534 -13.06 -20.43 32.06
C GLY A 534 -14.12 -19.32 32.22
N ILE A 535 -13.93 -18.16 31.61
CA ILE A 535 -14.84 -17.01 31.68
C ILE A 535 -15.72 -16.97 30.43
N ASP A 536 -17.05 -17.11 30.61
CA ASP A 536 -17.99 -17.14 29.48
C ASP A 536 -18.25 -15.75 28.86
N ASN A 537 -18.38 -14.71 29.69
CA ASN A 537 -18.80 -13.36 29.26
C ASN A 537 -17.70 -12.32 29.52
N PHE A 538 -16.47 -12.62 29.09
CA PHE A 538 -15.32 -11.74 29.33
C PHE A 538 -15.52 -10.34 28.71
N THR A 539 -16.12 -10.28 27.53
CA THR A 539 -16.43 -9.02 26.83
C THR A 539 -17.31 -8.06 27.64
N ASP A 540 -18.21 -8.56 28.51
CA ASP A 540 -19.04 -7.72 29.39
C ASP A 540 -18.22 -7.05 30.52
N MET A 541 -17.04 -7.60 30.85
CA MET A 541 -16.15 -7.08 31.89
C MET A 541 -15.24 -5.95 31.40
N ILE A 542 -15.16 -5.73 30.09
CA ILE A 542 -14.33 -4.72 29.45
C ILE A 542 -15.11 -3.40 29.41
N GLY A 543 -14.50 -2.27 29.75
CA GLY A 543 -15.13 -0.95 29.60
C GLY A 543 -15.39 -0.58 28.13
N ASP A 544 -16.31 0.34 27.89
CA ASP A 544 -16.56 0.93 26.57
C ASP A 544 -16.98 2.40 26.70
N GLU A 545 -17.22 3.08 25.58
CA GLU A 545 -17.57 4.50 25.55
C GLU A 545 -18.91 4.81 26.23
N THR A 546 -19.76 3.80 26.50
CA THR A 546 -21.00 3.99 27.27
C THR A 546 -20.78 3.96 28.78
N VAL A 547 -19.57 3.58 29.20
CA VAL A 547 -19.15 3.44 30.61
C VAL A 547 -18.09 4.50 30.97
N ALA A 548 -17.02 4.61 30.19
CA ALA A 548 -15.88 5.48 30.51
C ALA A 548 -15.21 6.02 29.23
N GLU A 549 -14.86 7.30 29.25
CA GLU A 549 -13.99 7.95 28.25
C GLU A 549 -12.68 8.47 28.86
N ASP A 550 -12.47 8.24 30.16
CA ASP A 550 -11.30 8.69 30.93
C ASP A 550 -10.78 7.57 31.87
N PRO A 551 -9.49 7.61 32.28
CA PRO A 551 -8.89 6.58 33.12
C PRO A 551 -9.53 6.43 34.50
N GLU A 552 -10.00 7.52 35.12
CA GLU A 552 -10.52 7.48 36.49
C GLU A 552 -11.85 6.72 36.53
N THR A 553 -12.74 7.05 35.60
CA THR A 553 -14.02 6.35 35.44
C THR A 553 -13.80 4.89 35.04
N LEU A 554 -12.81 4.62 34.17
CA LEU A 554 -12.47 3.26 33.78
C LEU A 554 -11.99 2.41 34.97
N VAL A 555 -11.04 2.91 35.76
CA VAL A 555 -10.57 2.20 36.96
C VAL A 555 -11.72 1.91 37.91
N ALA A 556 -12.59 2.91 38.17
CA ALA A 556 -13.73 2.74 39.05
C ALA A 556 -14.76 1.70 38.57
N PHE A 557 -14.85 1.46 37.26
CA PHE A 557 -15.68 0.40 36.70
C PHE A 557 -15.05 -0.99 36.87
N LEU A 558 -13.72 -1.09 36.79
CA LEU A 558 -12.99 -2.36 36.83
C LEU A 558 -12.75 -2.90 38.25
N THR A 559 -12.87 -2.06 39.28
CA THR A 559 -12.67 -2.39 40.71
C THR A 559 -13.98 -2.48 41.46
#